data_AF-A0A388KH43-F1
#
_entry.id   AF-A0A388KH43-F1
#
_cell.length_a   1.000
_cell.length_b   1.000
_cell.length_c   1.000
_cell.angle_alpha   90.00
_cell.angle_beta   90.00
_cell.angle_gamma   90.00
#
_symmetry.space_group_name_H-M   'P 1'
#
loop_
_entity.id
_entity.type
_entity.pdbx_description
1 polymer ?
#
loop_
_entity_poly.entity_id
_entity_poly.type
_entity_poly.pdbx_seq_one_letter_code
_entity_poly.pdbx_strand_id
1 'polypeptide(L)'
;MPPLTRSQTKTMDRKEGESLLAYEERLVAFIQEANDRAAAAAKERGRIEQEEETKRQKEEQDRLRQEEADLQATAEHRSRQRERLFMRETVIGDEAAHWVQVASADEAPKTEKGLSALAQVSHNLVASCVLQQEEILHLQQTVDQMLARLQALEKQPAAVAAAGPSSLATRVQVLEDGVSNIKRVHQDFRTSQQATNLQLETQVQAAATVTPAAASSRRPPKLDDIPVFCDQSKTEPIPWWR
;
A
#
# COMPACT_ATOMS: atom_id res chain seq x y z
N MET A 1 11.30 29.40 37.82
CA MET A 1 12.61 30.04 38.13
C MET A 1 13.59 28.96 38.52
N PRO A 2 14.88 29.04 38.10
CA PRO A 2 15.89 28.13 38.62
C PRO A 2 15.99 28.30 40.15
N PRO A 3 16.12 27.22 40.94
CA PRO A 3 16.26 27.33 42.38
C PRO A 3 17.61 28.01 42.73
N LEU A 4 17.56 29.03 43.57
CA LEU A 4 18.76 29.70 44.08
C LEU A 4 19.56 28.71 44.93
N THR A 5 20.85 28.58 44.64
CA THR A 5 21.73 27.70 45.41
C THR A 5 22.10 28.35 46.75
N ARG A 6 22.36 27.53 47.78
CA ARG A 6 22.73 27.99 49.14
C ARG A 6 23.92 28.98 49.18
N SER A 7 24.79 28.92 48.17
CA SER A 7 25.92 29.83 48.01
C SER A 7 25.51 31.21 47.47
N GLN A 8 24.45 31.27 46.64
CA GLN A 8 23.91 32.53 46.10
C GLN A 8 23.10 33.32 47.13
N THR A 9 22.41 32.63 48.04
CA THR A 9 21.68 33.29 49.13
C THR A 9 22.61 33.96 50.14
N LYS A 10 23.81 33.41 50.36
CA LYS A 10 24.82 33.98 51.27
C LYS A 10 25.43 35.29 50.76
N THR A 11 25.44 35.50 49.44
CA THR A 11 25.85 36.76 48.81
C THR A 11 24.78 37.87 48.92
N MET A 12 23.54 37.51 49.29
CA MET A 12 22.42 38.44 49.47
C MET A 12 22.32 38.99 50.89
N ASP A 13 23.18 38.56 51.82
CA ASP A 13 23.20 39.08 53.19
C ASP A 13 23.78 40.51 53.22
N ARG A 14 23.25 41.34 54.13
CA ARG A 14 23.75 42.71 54.33
C ARG A 14 25.18 42.69 54.83
N LYS A 15 26.06 43.46 54.20
CA LYS A 15 27.48 43.51 54.57
C LYS A 15 27.68 44.38 55.82
N GLU A 16 28.71 44.05 56.59
CA GLU A 16 29.08 44.80 57.78
C GLU A 16 29.50 46.24 57.40
N GLY A 17 28.88 47.25 58.02
CA GLY A 17 29.09 48.67 57.69
C GLY A 17 28.31 49.20 56.47
N GLU A 18 27.54 48.37 55.77
CA GLU A 18 26.70 48.78 54.61
C GLU A 18 25.45 49.53 55.08
N SER A 19 25.12 50.66 54.45
CA SER A 19 23.86 51.38 54.71
C SER A 19 22.67 50.57 54.17
N LEU A 20 21.46 50.79 54.73
CA LEU A 20 20.26 50.09 54.27
C LEU A 20 19.98 50.34 52.77
N LEU A 21 20.19 51.57 52.33
CA LEU A 21 19.93 52.01 50.95
C LEU A 21 20.89 51.34 49.96
N ALA A 22 22.19 51.26 50.31
CA ALA A 22 23.20 50.55 49.50
C ALA A 22 22.93 49.03 49.44
N TYR A 23 22.41 48.45 50.53
CA TYR A 23 22.00 47.06 50.57
C TYR A 23 20.82 46.78 49.63
N GLU A 24 19.78 47.63 49.64
CA GLU A 24 18.60 47.51 48.78
C GLU A 24 18.97 47.68 47.30
N GLU A 25 19.78 48.68 46.94
CA GLU A 25 20.28 48.88 45.58
C GLU A 25 21.05 47.67 45.05
N ARG A 26 21.90 47.07 45.91
CA ARG A 26 22.64 45.84 45.57
C ARG A 26 21.70 44.64 45.37
N LEU A 27 20.66 44.52 46.18
CA LEU A 27 19.68 43.44 46.05
C LEU A 27 18.87 43.56 44.75
N VAL A 28 18.43 44.78 44.41
CA VAL A 28 17.72 45.07 43.16
C VAL A 28 18.61 44.76 41.95
N ALA A 29 19.87 45.20 41.96
CA ALA A 29 20.82 44.89 40.89
C ALA A 29 21.04 43.37 40.73
N PHE A 30 21.14 42.62 41.83
CA PHE A 30 21.29 41.17 41.80
C PHE A 30 20.05 40.45 41.23
N ILE A 31 18.85 40.89 41.61
CA ILE A 31 17.59 40.35 41.05
C ILE A 31 17.50 40.64 39.55
N GLN A 32 17.87 41.86 39.14
CA GLN A 32 17.87 42.23 37.72
C GLN A 32 18.85 41.38 36.92
N GLU A 33 20.08 41.20 37.41
CA GLU A 33 21.09 40.36 36.76
C GLU A 33 20.64 38.88 36.67
N ALA A 34 20.00 38.36 37.72
CA ALA A 34 19.46 37.01 37.72
C ALA A 34 18.31 36.86 36.70
N ASN A 35 17.44 37.87 36.57
CA ASN A 35 16.37 37.91 35.59
C ASN A 35 16.93 38.00 34.16
N ASP A 36 17.93 38.84 33.93
CA ASP A 36 18.59 38.98 32.63
C ASP A 36 19.29 37.67 32.22
N ARG A 37 19.98 37.01 33.16
CA ARG A 37 20.56 35.67 32.93
C ARG A 37 19.49 34.62 32.63
N ALA A 38 18.36 34.65 33.32
CA ALA A 38 17.25 33.73 33.07
C ALA A 38 16.61 33.97 31.69
N ALA A 39 16.44 35.23 31.30
CA ALA A 39 15.91 35.62 29.98
C ALA A 39 16.86 35.22 28.85
N ALA A 40 18.17 35.46 29.00
CA ALA A 40 19.18 35.04 28.03
C ALA A 40 19.21 33.51 27.88
N ALA A 41 19.16 32.76 28.98
CA ALA A 41 19.11 31.31 28.95
C ALA A 41 17.82 30.76 28.33
N ALA A 42 16.68 31.43 28.54
CA ALA A 42 15.41 31.07 27.90
C ALA A 42 15.47 31.32 26.38
N LYS A 43 16.06 32.43 25.95
CA LYS A 43 16.25 32.75 24.53
C LYS A 43 17.15 31.73 23.84
N GLU A 44 18.26 31.33 24.46
CA GLU A 44 19.14 30.32 23.87
C GLU A 44 18.48 28.94 23.82
N ARG A 45 17.74 28.54 24.88
CA ARG A 45 16.94 27.30 24.84
C ARG A 45 15.92 27.31 23.71
N GLY A 46 15.18 28.39 23.52
CA GLY A 46 14.23 28.51 22.42
C GLY A 46 14.90 28.43 21.05
N ARG A 47 16.10 28.99 20.90
CA ARG A 47 16.88 28.89 19.66
C ARG A 47 17.31 27.45 19.37
N ILE A 48 17.82 26.74 20.38
CA ILE A 48 18.23 25.33 20.27
C ILE A 48 17.02 24.44 19.97
N GLU A 49 15.90 24.63 20.68
CA GLU A 49 14.68 23.86 20.48
C GLU A 49 14.13 24.04 19.06
N GLN A 50 14.15 25.27 18.54
CA GLN A 50 13.73 25.55 17.16
C GLN A 50 14.68 24.93 16.12
N GLU A 51 15.99 24.93 16.38
CA GLU A 51 16.98 24.28 15.52
C GLU A 51 16.83 22.75 15.54
N GLU A 52 16.54 22.14 16.70
CA GLU A 52 16.22 20.72 16.78
C GLU A 52 14.89 20.37 16.12
N GLU A 53 13.86 21.21 16.27
CA GLU A 53 12.55 20.95 15.69
C GLU A 53 12.58 21.03 14.16
N THR A 54 13.29 22.02 13.60
CA THR A 54 13.52 22.09 12.14
C THR A 54 14.32 20.90 11.63
N LYS A 55 15.30 20.42 12.40
CA LYS A 55 16.05 19.19 12.07
C LYS A 55 15.14 17.96 12.09
N ARG A 56 14.32 17.78 13.13
CA ARG A 56 13.35 16.67 13.24
C ARG A 56 12.34 16.68 12.11
N GLN A 57 11.79 17.86 11.77
CA GLN A 57 10.87 18.00 10.63
C GLN A 57 11.52 17.59 9.31
N LYS A 58 12.79 17.95 9.11
CA LYS A 58 13.53 17.54 7.91
C LYS A 58 13.76 16.03 7.86
N GLU A 59 14.21 15.44 8.97
CA GLU A 59 14.42 13.99 9.08
C GLU A 59 13.12 13.20 8.85
N GLU A 60 12.00 13.68 9.41
CA GLU A 60 10.70 13.07 9.19
C GLU A 60 10.24 13.19 7.73
N GLN A 61 10.45 14.35 7.11
CA GLN A 61 10.12 14.54 5.70
C GLN A 61 10.96 13.62 4.80
N ASP A 62 12.25 13.46 5.09
CA ASP A 62 13.13 12.56 4.36
C ASP A 62 12.74 11.08 4.58
N ARG A 63 12.34 10.69 5.79
CA ARG A 63 11.79 9.36 6.09
C ARG A 63 10.54 9.07 5.25
N LEU A 64 9.60 10.02 5.21
CA LEU A 64 8.36 9.88 4.43
C LEU A 64 8.64 9.75 2.92
N ARG A 65 9.59 10.55 2.39
CA ARG A 65 10.02 10.43 0.98
C ARG A 65 10.61 9.05 0.68
N GLN A 66 11.41 8.51 1.60
CA GLN A 66 11.99 7.19 1.43
C GLN A 66 10.92 6.10 1.43
N GLU A 67 9.98 6.17 2.39
CA GLU A 67 8.86 5.23 2.46
C GLU A 67 8.00 5.27 1.19
N GLU A 68 7.70 6.47 0.67
CA GLU A 68 6.99 6.65 -0.60
C GLU A 68 7.76 6.04 -1.78
N ALA A 69 9.07 6.27 -1.85
CA ALA A 69 9.93 5.70 -2.89
C ALA A 69 9.98 4.16 -2.83
N ASP A 70 10.04 3.57 -1.63
CA ASP A 70 10.06 2.12 -1.44
C ASP A 70 8.73 1.47 -1.84
N LEU A 71 7.60 2.12 -1.49
CA LEU A 71 6.26 1.71 -1.92
C LEU A 71 6.12 1.79 -3.44
N GLN A 72 6.59 2.87 -4.06
CA GLN A 72 6.57 3.04 -5.50
C GLN A 72 7.43 1.99 -6.21
N ALA A 73 8.65 1.74 -5.73
CA ALA A 73 9.54 0.71 -6.28
C ALA A 73 8.90 -0.68 -6.24
N THR A 74 8.22 -1.01 -5.13
CA THR A 74 7.48 -2.27 -4.97
C THR A 74 6.31 -2.36 -5.96
N ALA A 75 5.56 -1.26 -6.13
CA ALA A 75 4.47 -1.18 -7.09
C ALA A 75 4.95 -1.35 -8.54
N GLU A 76 6.02 -0.67 -8.92
CA GLU A 76 6.64 -0.77 -10.26
C GLU A 76 7.20 -2.16 -10.53
N HIS A 77 7.84 -2.78 -9.54
CA HIS A 77 8.31 -4.16 -9.66
C HIS A 77 7.14 -5.11 -9.95
N ARG A 78 6.04 -5.01 -9.19
CA ARG A 78 4.83 -5.80 -9.44
C ARG A 78 4.24 -5.52 -10.81
N SER A 79 4.24 -4.26 -11.26
CA SER A 79 3.75 -3.89 -12.59
C SER A 79 4.56 -4.53 -13.70
N ARG A 80 5.89 -4.45 -13.62
CA ARG A 80 6.80 -5.10 -14.58
C ARG A 80 6.65 -6.62 -14.58
N GLN A 81 6.40 -7.23 -13.42
CA GLN A 81 6.14 -8.67 -13.34
C GLN A 81 4.83 -9.04 -14.04
N ARG A 82 3.75 -8.27 -13.84
CA ARG A 82 2.48 -8.48 -14.55
C ARG A 82 2.64 -8.35 -16.06
N GLU A 83 3.33 -7.31 -16.52
CA GLU A 83 3.57 -7.10 -17.96
C GLU A 83 4.32 -8.28 -18.61
N ARG A 84 5.33 -8.83 -17.94
CA ARG A 84 6.01 -10.05 -18.41
C ARG A 84 5.09 -11.27 -18.47
N LEU A 85 4.15 -11.39 -17.53
CA LEU A 85 3.15 -12.47 -17.56
C LEU A 85 2.19 -12.28 -18.73
N PHE A 86 1.70 -11.05 -18.97
CA PHE A 86 0.77 -10.75 -20.08
C PHE A 86 1.39 -11.04 -21.44
N MET A 87 2.66 -10.70 -21.63
CA MET A 87 3.39 -11.02 -22.86
C MET A 87 3.43 -12.54 -23.11
N ARG A 88 3.68 -13.33 -22.06
CA ARG A 88 3.71 -14.80 -22.17
C ARG A 88 2.32 -15.37 -22.41
N GLU A 89 1.33 -14.85 -21.71
CA GLU A 89 -0.07 -15.26 -21.81
C GLU A 89 -0.61 -15.02 -23.23
N THR A 90 -0.33 -13.85 -23.81
CA THR A 90 -0.68 -13.53 -25.20
C THR A 90 -0.06 -14.53 -26.18
N VAL A 91 1.24 -14.82 -26.04
CA VAL A 91 1.94 -15.80 -26.90
C VAL A 91 1.32 -17.20 -26.78
N ILE A 92 0.96 -17.64 -25.56
CA ILE A 92 0.31 -18.95 -25.35
C ILE A 92 -1.08 -18.96 -25.98
N GLY A 93 -1.85 -17.88 -25.86
CA GLY A 93 -3.15 -17.73 -26.49
C GLY A 93 -3.09 -17.85 -28.01
N ASP A 94 -2.14 -17.15 -28.65
CA ASP A 94 -1.92 -17.18 -30.10
C ASP A 94 -1.52 -18.57 -30.60
N GLU A 95 -0.57 -19.21 -29.91
CA GLU A 95 -0.11 -20.57 -30.21
C GLU A 95 -1.28 -21.57 -30.07
N ALA A 96 -2.07 -21.47 -28.99
CA ALA A 96 -3.22 -22.33 -28.78
C ALA A 96 -4.30 -22.14 -29.87
N ALA A 97 -4.60 -20.89 -30.25
CA ALA A 97 -5.53 -20.61 -31.34
C ALA A 97 -5.06 -21.21 -32.68
N HIS A 98 -3.76 -21.12 -32.97
CA HIS A 98 -3.16 -21.75 -34.14
C HIS A 98 -3.34 -23.28 -34.15
N TRP A 99 -3.06 -23.94 -33.03
CA TRP A 99 -3.23 -25.40 -32.91
C TRP A 99 -4.69 -25.85 -33.02
N VAL A 100 -5.64 -25.09 -32.48
CA VAL A 100 -7.08 -25.35 -32.68
C VAL A 100 -7.44 -25.30 -34.17
N GLN A 101 -6.94 -24.30 -34.90
CA GLN A 101 -7.19 -24.16 -36.34
C GLN A 101 -6.63 -25.34 -37.14
N VAL A 102 -5.39 -25.75 -36.86
CA VAL A 102 -4.72 -26.87 -37.55
C VAL A 102 -5.48 -28.19 -37.35
N ALA A 103 -5.97 -28.45 -36.13
CA ALA A 103 -6.62 -29.71 -35.79
C ALA A 103 -8.13 -29.76 -36.10
N SER A 104 -8.72 -28.67 -36.59
CA SER A 104 -10.13 -28.59 -37.01
C SER A 104 -10.39 -29.22 -38.39
N ALA A 105 -9.37 -29.79 -39.04
CA ALA A 105 -9.51 -30.49 -40.32
C ALA A 105 -10.26 -31.83 -40.15
N ASP A 106 -11.16 -32.12 -41.10
CA ASP A 106 -12.15 -33.21 -40.99
C ASP A 106 -11.51 -34.63 -40.87
N GLU A 107 -10.29 -34.80 -41.38
CA GLU A 107 -9.52 -36.06 -41.34
C GLU A 107 -8.49 -36.16 -40.19
N ALA A 108 -8.50 -35.22 -39.23
CA ALA A 108 -7.48 -35.18 -38.18
C ALA A 108 -7.47 -36.46 -37.29
N PRO A 109 -6.32 -37.14 -37.10
CA PRO A 109 -6.20 -38.29 -36.21
C PRO A 109 -6.63 -37.98 -34.77
N LYS A 110 -7.01 -39.01 -34.01
CA LYS A 110 -7.53 -38.88 -32.63
C LYS A 110 -6.55 -38.16 -31.68
N THR A 111 -5.25 -38.29 -31.92
CA THR A 111 -4.19 -37.56 -31.22
C THR A 111 -4.25 -36.06 -31.49
N GLU A 112 -4.51 -35.64 -32.72
CA GLU A 112 -4.70 -34.23 -33.08
C GLU A 112 -6.00 -33.65 -32.51
N LYS A 113 -7.08 -34.44 -32.45
CA LYS A 113 -8.32 -34.05 -31.77
C LYS A 113 -8.10 -33.86 -30.25
N GLY A 114 -7.28 -34.71 -29.63
CA GLY A 114 -6.86 -34.55 -28.22
C GLY A 114 -5.98 -33.31 -27.99
N LEU A 115 -5.04 -33.04 -28.91
CA LEU A 115 -4.22 -31.83 -28.89
C LEU A 115 -5.05 -30.56 -29.10
N SER A 116 -6.07 -30.60 -29.97
CA SER A 116 -7.04 -29.52 -30.19
C SER A 116 -7.83 -29.22 -28.91
N ALA A 117 -8.33 -30.26 -28.23
CA ALA A 117 -9.06 -30.08 -26.97
C ALA A 117 -8.17 -29.47 -25.88
N LEU A 118 -6.90 -29.89 -25.78
CA LEU A 118 -5.94 -29.30 -24.85
C LEU A 118 -5.59 -27.85 -25.20
N ALA A 119 -5.41 -27.54 -26.48
CA ALA A 119 -5.17 -26.19 -26.97
C ALA A 119 -6.39 -25.29 -26.69
N GLN A 120 -7.61 -25.77 -26.90
CA GLN A 120 -8.83 -25.05 -26.60
C GLN A 120 -8.98 -24.75 -25.09
N VAL A 121 -8.69 -25.72 -24.23
CA VAL A 121 -8.67 -25.51 -22.77
C VAL A 121 -7.60 -24.50 -22.38
N SER A 122 -6.40 -24.57 -22.97
CA SER A 122 -5.30 -23.64 -22.71
C SER A 122 -5.64 -22.21 -23.14
N HIS A 123 -6.23 -22.05 -24.33
CA HIS A 123 -6.74 -20.77 -24.82
C HIS A 123 -7.81 -20.19 -23.89
N ASN A 124 -8.76 -21.03 -23.44
CA ASN A 124 -9.85 -20.56 -22.58
C ASN A 124 -9.36 -20.20 -21.18
N LEU A 125 -8.36 -20.91 -20.65
CA LEU A 125 -7.69 -20.54 -19.41
C LEU A 125 -6.98 -19.19 -19.55
N VAL A 126 -6.21 -18.99 -20.62
CA VAL A 126 -5.58 -17.70 -20.94
C VAL A 126 -6.64 -16.60 -21.05
N ALA A 127 -7.70 -16.78 -21.83
CA ALA A 127 -8.76 -15.77 -21.96
C ALA A 127 -9.40 -15.41 -20.61
N SER A 128 -9.58 -16.39 -19.72
CA SER A 128 -10.11 -16.15 -18.37
C SER A 128 -9.12 -15.39 -17.48
N CYS A 129 -7.82 -15.66 -17.59
CA CYS A 129 -6.78 -14.95 -16.87
C CYS A 129 -6.70 -13.48 -17.30
N VAL A 130 -6.79 -13.19 -18.61
CA VAL A 130 -6.90 -11.81 -19.13
C VAL A 130 -8.09 -11.08 -18.54
N LEU A 131 -9.29 -11.68 -18.56
CA LEU A 131 -10.50 -11.07 -17.99
C LEU A 131 -10.34 -10.80 -16.48
N GLN A 132 -9.80 -11.76 -15.72
CA GLN A 132 -9.54 -11.58 -14.30
C GLN A 132 -8.55 -10.44 -14.03
N GLN A 133 -7.56 -10.25 -14.91
CA GLN A 133 -6.58 -9.17 -14.80
C GLN A 133 -7.20 -7.80 -15.09
N GLU A 134 -8.06 -7.68 -16.11
CA GLU A 134 -8.81 -6.45 -16.40
C GLU A 134 -9.70 -6.05 -15.21
N GLU A 135 -10.40 -7.02 -14.61
CA GLU A 135 -11.24 -6.79 -13.43
C GLU A 135 -10.40 -6.37 -12.21
N ILE A 136 -9.23 -6.98 -11.97
CA ILE A 136 -8.30 -6.56 -10.90
C ILE A 136 -7.80 -5.14 -11.12
N LEU A 137 -7.47 -4.76 -12.37
CA LEU A 137 -7.06 -3.40 -12.70
C LEU A 137 -8.18 -2.39 -12.43
N HIS A 138 -9.42 -2.71 -12.81
CA HIS A 138 -10.58 -1.87 -12.53
C HIS A 138 -10.82 -1.69 -11.01
N LEU A 139 -10.68 -2.78 -10.23
CA LEU A 139 -10.74 -2.71 -8.77
C LEU A 139 -9.64 -1.81 -8.19
N GLN A 140 -8.41 -1.94 -8.67
CA GLN A 140 -7.29 -1.10 -8.24
C GLN A 140 -7.57 0.38 -8.51
N GLN A 141 -8.04 0.73 -9.72
CA GLN A 141 -8.41 2.11 -10.07
C GLN A 141 -9.53 2.66 -9.18
N THR A 142 -10.51 1.83 -8.86
CA THR A 142 -11.61 2.20 -7.94
C THR A 142 -11.08 2.51 -6.54
N VAL A 143 -10.17 1.68 -6.02
CA VAL A 143 -9.52 1.89 -4.72
C VAL A 143 -8.69 3.18 -4.73
N ASP A 144 -7.87 3.40 -5.76
CA ASP A 144 -7.03 4.59 -5.89
C ASP A 144 -7.87 5.88 -5.95
N GLN A 145 -8.97 5.86 -6.70
CA GLN A 145 -9.92 6.98 -6.75
C GLN A 145 -10.53 7.29 -5.37
N MET A 146 -10.85 6.26 -4.60
CA MET A 146 -11.40 6.44 -3.25
C MET A 146 -10.36 6.93 -2.26
N LEU A 147 -9.11 6.45 -2.36
CA LEU A 147 -8.00 6.96 -1.56
C LEU A 147 -7.79 8.46 -1.83
N ALA A 148 -7.83 8.88 -3.10
CA ALA A 148 -7.73 10.30 -3.46
C ALA A 148 -8.90 11.13 -2.88
N ARG A 149 -10.13 10.60 -2.90
CA ARG A 149 -11.29 11.25 -2.26
C ARG A 149 -11.15 11.34 -0.75
N LEU A 150 -10.65 10.29 -0.09
CA LEU A 150 -10.37 10.27 1.35
C LEU A 150 -9.31 11.32 1.73
N GLN A 151 -8.21 11.37 1.00
CA GLN A 151 -7.16 12.38 1.21
C GLN A 151 -7.68 13.80 0.99
N ALA A 152 -8.54 14.01 -0.01
CA ALA A 152 -9.19 15.31 -0.23
C ALA A 152 -10.12 15.70 0.94
N LEU A 153 -10.83 14.73 1.53
CA LEU A 153 -11.65 14.94 2.71
C LEU A 153 -10.81 15.20 3.97
N GLU A 154 -9.65 14.56 4.11
CA GLU A 154 -8.72 14.77 5.21
C GLU A 154 -8.05 16.15 5.13
N LYS A 155 -7.68 16.59 3.92
CA LYS A 155 -7.03 17.88 3.66
C LYS A 155 -7.99 19.07 3.64
N GLN A 156 -9.32 18.86 3.72
CA GLN A 156 -10.25 19.98 3.83
C GLN A 156 -10.01 20.74 5.14
N PRO A 157 -9.83 22.08 5.10
CA PRO A 157 -9.41 22.86 6.25
C PRO A 157 -10.48 22.89 7.37
N ALA A 158 -10.00 22.97 8.61
CA ALA A 158 -10.79 23.10 9.84
C ALA A 158 -11.73 24.34 9.87
N ALA A 159 -11.73 25.21 8.86
CA ALA A 159 -12.73 26.26 8.68
C ALA A 159 -14.17 25.70 8.54
N VAL A 160 -14.32 24.41 8.18
CA VAL A 160 -15.62 23.71 8.17
C VAL A 160 -16.04 23.28 9.58
N ALA A 161 -15.19 23.38 10.62
CA ALA A 161 -15.64 23.27 12.01
C ALA A 161 -16.63 24.38 12.40
N ALA A 162 -16.73 25.46 11.61
CA ALA A 162 -17.78 26.47 11.70
C ALA A 162 -19.08 26.10 10.95
N ALA A 163 -19.04 25.10 10.07
CA ALA A 163 -20.22 24.57 9.40
C ALA A 163 -20.81 23.45 10.26
N GLY A 164 -21.96 23.71 10.87
CA GLY A 164 -22.61 22.84 11.85
C GLY A 164 -22.84 21.38 11.42
N PRO A 165 -23.43 20.55 12.30
CA PRO A 165 -23.53 19.09 12.18
C PRO A 165 -23.94 18.50 10.80
N SER A 166 -24.67 19.26 9.97
CA SER A 166 -24.97 18.90 8.57
C SER A 166 -23.75 18.68 7.67
N SER A 167 -22.62 19.36 7.90
CA SER A 167 -21.41 19.22 7.08
C SER A 167 -20.73 17.87 7.33
N LEU A 168 -20.69 17.43 8.58
CA LEU A 168 -20.14 16.14 8.99
C LEU A 168 -21.05 14.99 8.54
N ALA A 169 -22.38 15.15 8.69
CA ALA A 169 -23.36 14.18 8.21
C ALA A 169 -23.25 13.94 6.69
N THR A 170 -23.05 15.01 5.91
CA THR A 170 -22.85 14.89 4.45
C THR A 170 -21.56 14.13 4.11
N ARG A 171 -20.47 14.36 4.85
CA ARG A 171 -19.19 13.65 4.65
C ARG A 171 -19.30 12.17 5.01
N VAL A 172 -19.98 11.84 6.10
CA VAL A 172 -20.24 10.46 6.52
C VAL A 172 -21.08 9.74 5.46
N GLN A 173 -22.15 10.36 4.96
CA GLN A 173 -22.97 9.78 3.89
C GLN A 173 -22.16 9.48 2.62
N VAL A 174 -21.32 10.42 2.18
CA VAL A 174 -20.45 10.22 0.99
C VAL A 174 -19.47 9.06 1.17
N LEU A 175 -18.98 8.84 2.40
CA LEU A 175 -18.12 7.71 2.74
C LEU A 175 -18.89 6.39 2.77
N GLU A 176 -20.06 6.38 3.41
CA GLU A 176 -20.95 5.21 3.47
C GLU A 176 -21.39 4.76 2.08
N ASP A 177 -21.74 5.70 1.20
CA ASP A 177 -22.07 5.43 -0.20
C ASP A 177 -20.86 4.84 -0.95
N GLY A 178 -19.67 5.39 -0.70
CA GLY A 178 -18.41 4.86 -1.24
C GLY A 178 -18.13 3.42 -0.81
N VAL A 179 -18.22 3.13 0.49
CA VAL A 179 -18.00 1.79 1.05
C VAL A 179 -19.05 0.80 0.52
N SER A 180 -20.30 1.24 0.42
CA SER A 180 -21.39 0.43 -0.15
C SER A 180 -21.13 0.10 -1.62
N ASN A 181 -20.60 1.06 -2.39
CA ASN A 181 -20.19 0.83 -3.78
C ASN A 181 -19.04 -0.21 -3.87
N ILE A 182 -18.00 -0.11 -3.03
CA ILE A 182 -16.91 -1.10 -2.99
C ILE A 182 -17.46 -2.50 -2.73
N LYS A 183 -18.32 -2.63 -1.72
CA LYS A 183 -18.88 -3.92 -1.34
C LYS A 183 -19.65 -4.55 -2.49
N ARG A 184 -20.41 -3.75 -3.24
CA ARG A 184 -21.13 -4.20 -4.44
C ARG A 184 -20.16 -4.65 -5.54
N VAL A 185 -19.20 -3.80 -5.92
CA VAL A 185 -18.24 -4.15 -6.99
C VAL A 185 -17.43 -5.40 -6.63
N HIS A 186 -17.02 -5.54 -5.37
CA HIS A 186 -16.32 -6.74 -4.90
C HIS A 186 -17.20 -8.00 -4.93
N GLN A 187 -18.48 -7.88 -4.59
CA GLN A 187 -19.43 -8.98 -4.67
C GLN A 187 -19.68 -9.40 -6.12
N ASP A 188 -19.86 -8.44 -7.03
CA ASP A 188 -20.03 -8.68 -8.46
C ASP A 188 -18.79 -9.40 -9.04
N PHE A 189 -17.59 -8.95 -8.66
CA PHE A 189 -16.31 -9.60 -9.01
C PHE A 189 -16.28 -11.06 -8.55
N ARG A 190 -16.62 -11.32 -7.29
CA ARG A 190 -16.62 -12.67 -6.73
C ARG A 190 -17.57 -13.59 -7.50
N THR A 191 -18.74 -13.08 -7.87
CA THR A 191 -19.74 -13.85 -8.63
C THR A 191 -19.29 -14.11 -10.07
N SER A 192 -18.72 -13.12 -10.76
CA SER A 192 -18.13 -13.26 -12.09
C SER A 192 -17.02 -14.32 -12.11
N GLN A 193 -16.09 -14.23 -11.15
CA GLN A 193 -14.98 -15.18 -11.00
C GLN A 193 -15.47 -16.61 -10.75
N GLN A 194 -16.50 -16.78 -9.91
CA GLN A 194 -17.02 -18.11 -9.62
C GLN A 194 -17.68 -18.76 -10.84
N ALA A 195 -18.40 -17.97 -11.66
CA ALA A 195 -19.04 -18.46 -12.88
C ALA A 195 -18.00 -18.87 -13.93
N THR A 196 -16.96 -18.07 -14.13
CA THR A 196 -15.87 -18.36 -15.08
C THR A 196 -15.06 -19.59 -14.68
N ASN A 197 -14.75 -19.77 -13.39
CA ASN A 197 -14.06 -20.96 -12.90
C ASN A 197 -14.90 -22.24 -13.11
N LEU A 198 -16.20 -22.21 -12.85
CA LEU A 198 -17.08 -23.35 -13.06
C LEU A 198 -17.15 -23.75 -14.55
N GLN A 199 -17.15 -22.76 -15.44
CA GLN A 199 -17.10 -22.99 -16.89
C GLN A 199 -15.78 -23.67 -17.31
N LEU A 200 -14.65 -23.24 -16.76
CA LEU A 200 -13.34 -23.85 -17.04
C LEU A 200 -13.28 -25.29 -16.54
N GLU A 201 -13.71 -25.56 -15.30
CA GLU A 201 -13.76 -26.92 -14.75
C GLU A 201 -14.56 -27.86 -15.66
N THR A 202 -15.71 -27.39 -16.15
CA THR A 202 -16.56 -28.17 -17.07
C THR A 202 -15.84 -28.48 -18.37
N GLN A 203 -15.11 -27.52 -18.94
CA GLN A 203 -14.37 -27.71 -20.18
C GLN A 203 -13.15 -28.62 -20.01
N VAL A 204 -12.44 -28.51 -18.89
CA VAL A 204 -11.32 -29.41 -18.54
C VAL A 204 -11.83 -30.85 -18.43
N GLN A 205 -12.96 -31.06 -17.75
CA GLN A 205 -13.56 -32.38 -17.60
C GLN A 205 -14.01 -32.97 -18.94
N ALA A 206 -14.55 -32.14 -19.83
CA ALA A 206 -14.93 -32.53 -21.20
C ALA A 206 -13.70 -32.87 -22.06
N ALA A 207 -12.61 -32.10 -21.97
CA ALA A 207 -11.38 -32.42 -22.69
C ALA A 207 -10.75 -33.72 -22.19
N ALA A 208 -10.72 -33.94 -20.88
CA ALA A 208 -10.18 -35.16 -20.25
C ALA A 208 -10.92 -36.44 -20.68
N THR A 209 -12.19 -36.34 -21.08
CA THR A 209 -12.97 -37.49 -21.57
C THR A 209 -12.73 -37.83 -23.04
N VAL A 210 -12.21 -36.88 -23.83
CA VAL A 210 -11.92 -37.07 -25.27
C VAL A 210 -10.51 -37.63 -25.50
N THR A 211 -9.57 -37.31 -24.62
CA THR A 211 -8.19 -37.82 -24.64
C THR A 211 -8.12 -39.17 -23.93
N PRO A 212 -7.87 -40.31 -24.61
CA PRO A 212 -7.61 -41.56 -23.90
C PRO A 212 -6.34 -41.39 -23.08
N ALA A 213 -6.30 -41.96 -21.87
CA ALA A 213 -5.08 -42.14 -21.08
C ALA A 213 -4.14 -43.14 -21.78
N ALA A 214 -3.65 -42.80 -22.96
CA ALA A 214 -2.51 -43.48 -23.55
C ALA A 214 -1.34 -43.19 -22.62
N ALA A 215 -0.74 -44.27 -22.08
CA ALA A 215 0.37 -44.25 -21.14
C ALA A 215 1.50 -43.31 -21.59
N SER A 216 1.39 -42.03 -21.25
CA SER A 216 2.45 -41.06 -21.46
C SER A 216 3.45 -41.27 -20.32
N SER A 217 4.48 -42.08 -20.60
CA SER A 217 5.69 -42.23 -19.78
C SER A 217 6.52 -40.92 -19.70
N ARG A 218 6.05 -39.82 -20.30
CA ARG A 218 6.68 -38.52 -20.12
C ARG A 218 6.30 -37.97 -18.76
N ARG A 219 7.30 -37.92 -17.87
CA ARG A 219 7.25 -37.06 -16.68
C ARG A 219 6.80 -35.66 -17.12
N PRO A 220 5.87 -35.01 -16.40
CA PRO A 220 5.56 -33.61 -16.64
C PRO A 220 6.86 -32.80 -16.67
N PRO A 221 6.99 -31.81 -17.58
CA PRO A 221 8.16 -30.95 -17.62
C PRO A 221 8.38 -30.37 -16.22
N LYS A 222 9.63 -30.38 -15.75
CA LYS A 222 10.00 -29.78 -14.48
C LYS A 222 9.62 -28.31 -14.52
N LEU A 223 8.68 -27.91 -13.64
CA LEU A 223 8.23 -26.53 -13.49
C LEU A 223 9.18 -25.74 -12.57
N ASP A 224 10.47 -26.14 -12.50
CA ASP A 224 11.47 -25.64 -11.55
C ASP A 224 11.65 -24.10 -11.63
N ASP A 225 11.23 -23.48 -12.75
CA ASP A 225 11.31 -22.03 -13.03
C ASP A 225 9.97 -21.29 -13.13
N ILE A 226 8.83 -21.93 -12.83
CA ILE A 226 7.55 -21.20 -12.73
C ILE A 226 7.47 -20.61 -11.34
N PRO A 227 7.53 -19.27 -11.18
CA PRO A 227 7.44 -18.67 -9.86
C PRO A 227 6.09 -19.06 -9.27
N VAL A 228 6.15 -19.85 -8.19
CA VAL A 228 4.95 -20.15 -7.43
C VAL A 228 4.43 -18.81 -6.89
N PHE A 229 3.14 -18.51 -7.07
CA PHE A 229 2.51 -17.35 -6.46
C PHE A 229 2.56 -17.55 -4.94
N CYS A 230 3.66 -17.13 -4.35
CA CYS A 230 3.81 -16.99 -2.92
C CYS A 230 3.12 -15.68 -2.55
N ASP A 231 2.02 -15.80 -1.83
CA ASP A 231 1.54 -14.76 -0.95
C ASP A 231 2.73 -14.35 -0.05
N GLN A 232 3.19 -13.10 -0.13
CA GLN A 232 4.35 -12.62 0.65
C GLN A 232 4.13 -12.69 2.18
N SER A 233 2.88 -12.85 2.63
CA SER A 233 2.54 -13.08 4.05
C SER A 233 2.53 -14.55 4.46
N LYS A 234 2.66 -15.49 3.51
CA LYS A 234 2.67 -16.93 3.76
C LYS A 234 3.98 -17.54 3.27
N THR A 235 4.68 -18.20 4.19
CA THR A 235 5.90 -18.96 3.92
C THR A 235 5.65 -20.21 3.07
N GLU A 236 4.39 -20.64 2.93
CA GLU A 236 4.05 -21.84 2.17
C GLU A 236 3.40 -21.51 0.82
N PRO A 237 3.87 -22.14 -0.28
CA PRO A 237 3.27 -22.00 -1.59
C PRO A 237 1.80 -22.43 -1.60
N ILE A 238 0.94 -21.64 -2.25
CA ILE A 238 -0.49 -21.99 -2.39
C ILE A 238 -0.61 -23.20 -3.33
N PRO A 239 -1.20 -24.33 -2.90
CA PRO A 239 -1.40 -25.48 -3.77
C PRO A 239 -2.45 -25.13 -4.83
N TRP A 240 -2.08 -25.19 -6.11
CA TRP A 240 -2.96 -24.76 -7.21
C TRP A 240 -4.00 -25.80 -7.64
N TRP A 241 -4.06 -26.97 -6.99
CA TRP A 241 -4.95 -28.07 -7.36
C TRP A 241 -5.14 -29.01 -6.15
N ARG A 242 -6.38 -29.47 -5.90
CA ARG A 242 -6.68 -30.69 -5.12
C ARG A 242 -7.27 -31.73 -6.05
#